data_AF-A0A960ELJ0-F1
#
_entry.id   AF-A0A960ELJ0-F1
#
_cell.length_a   1.000
_cell.length_b   1.000
_cell.length_c   1.000
_cell.angle_alpha   90.00
_cell.angle_beta   90.00
_cell.angle_gamma   90.00
#
_symmetry.space_group_name_H-M   'P 1'
#
loop_
_entity.id
_entity.type
_entity.pdbx_description
1 polymer ?
#
loop_
_entity_poly.entity_id
_entity_poly.type
_entity_poly.pdbx_seq_one_letter_code
_entity_poly.pdbx_strand_id
1 'polypeptide(L)'
;MGQRARGGLGARVVWAIVAVACAAAVVASPPAVGSEPGEVMLQAFPAPGSQSSSPATSITLRGAPPEAIGDVEVHGTTSGPVSGRIDPLPDGSGVVFDPRADLVPGETIEVSTEVVIAASEDGSYAFEVAQPGTHPGVDLDAGAPGGDAEGPVANAAGDAFVTRPDLRSAPVEIHVPSSSSEPGLLFATPRLSPVNDPGIQIYDEAGELVWFHPVTADGVASGDAFVDTYLGRRALIWFEGTAPFGGGNYRGEWVVVDETYREVARVQMGNGYQADIHDLFLTDRGTAYLMAYNPLICTGTGVLADCVVDSVVMDSVVQEIDLTTGTVLWEWHSIDHVALSLSYIDGNPQQFDYFHINSVAEDLDGDVLISARNTSALYKIDKDSTEIEWTFGGQATTLTAVGEPSGVVGPDYQHHLRA
;
A
#
# COMPACT_ATOMS: atom_id res chain seq x y z
N MET A 1 65.37 -31.03 -30.91
CA MET A 1 65.62 -30.60 -32.30
C MET A 1 64.96 -29.24 -32.46
N GLY A 2 65.74 -28.16 -32.67
CA GLY A 2 65.32 -26.75 -32.96
C GLY A 2 64.61 -26.03 -31.79
N GLN A 3 65.12 -25.04 -31.04
CA GLN A 3 65.87 -23.78 -31.29
C GLN A 3 65.07 -22.61 -31.92
N ARG A 4 65.03 -21.51 -31.13
CA ARG A 4 64.89 -20.05 -31.46
C ARG A 4 63.47 -19.52 -31.75
N ALA A 5 62.95 -18.40 -31.24
CA ALA A 5 63.37 -17.16 -30.56
C ALA A 5 63.04 -15.90 -31.41
N ARG A 6 62.46 -14.87 -30.73
CA ARG A 6 62.26 -13.44 -31.09
C ARG A 6 61.12 -13.16 -32.09
N GLY A 7 60.32 -12.08 -31.99
CA GLY A 7 60.28 -10.90 -31.12
C GLY A 7 59.49 -9.77 -31.83
N GLY A 8 58.99 -8.78 -31.06
CA GLY A 8 58.40 -7.52 -31.53
C GLY A 8 56.89 -7.60 -31.83
N LEU A 9 56.05 -6.58 -31.61
CA LEU A 9 56.21 -5.16 -31.31
C LEU A 9 54.93 -4.71 -30.58
N GLY A 10 55.06 -3.77 -29.64
CA GLY A 10 53.92 -3.19 -28.92
C GLY A 10 52.97 -2.39 -29.82
N ALA A 11 51.68 -2.47 -29.50
CA ALA A 11 50.70 -1.46 -29.85
C ALA A 11 49.79 -1.26 -28.63
N ARG A 12 50.07 -0.21 -27.86
CA ARG A 12 49.14 0.33 -26.88
C ARG A 12 47.98 0.95 -27.65
N VAL A 13 46.82 0.31 -27.64
CA VAL A 13 45.57 0.94 -28.11
C VAL A 13 45.07 1.80 -26.95
N VAL A 14 45.27 3.10 -27.08
CA VAL A 14 44.58 4.11 -26.27
C VAL A 14 43.19 4.25 -26.87
N TRP A 15 42.17 3.78 -26.16
CA TRP A 15 40.79 4.15 -26.50
C TRP A 15 40.56 5.58 -26.00
N ALA A 16 40.38 6.49 -26.95
CA ALA A 16 39.92 7.84 -26.67
C ALA A 16 38.45 7.76 -26.21
N ILE A 17 38.16 8.24 -25.01
CA ILE A 17 36.80 8.53 -24.56
C ILE A 17 36.32 9.72 -25.39
N VAL A 18 35.39 9.47 -26.32
CA VAL A 18 34.57 10.53 -26.91
C VAL A 18 33.35 10.66 -26.02
N ALA A 19 33.38 11.63 -25.11
CA ALA A 19 32.18 12.07 -24.41
C ALA A 19 31.29 12.80 -25.42
N VAL A 20 30.27 12.12 -25.92
CA VAL A 20 29.16 12.79 -26.60
C VAL A 20 28.28 13.39 -25.51
N ALA A 21 28.40 14.70 -25.32
CA ALA A 21 27.48 15.45 -24.48
C ALA A 21 26.12 15.51 -25.18
N CYS A 22 25.23 14.55 -24.86
CA CYS A 22 23.81 14.74 -25.08
C CYS A 22 23.31 15.68 -23.99
N ALA A 23 22.95 16.91 -24.38
CA ALA A 23 22.24 17.84 -23.51
C ALA A 23 20.83 17.29 -23.27
N ALA A 24 20.68 16.45 -22.24
CA ALA A 24 19.40 16.27 -21.58
C ALA A 24 19.11 17.57 -20.82
N ALA A 25 17.91 18.13 -21.00
CA ALA A 25 17.42 19.18 -20.13
C ALA A 25 17.22 18.57 -18.74
N VAL A 26 18.27 18.57 -17.93
CA VAL A 26 18.18 18.39 -16.49
C VAL A 26 17.43 19.60 -15.98
N VAL A 27 16.16 19.43 -15.60
CA VAL A 27 15.55 20.32 -14.63
C VAL A 27 16.37 20.10 -13.36
N ALA A 28 17.29 21.01 -13.08
CA ALA A 28 18.06 20.96 -11.86
C ALA A 28 17.05 21.12 -10.72
N SER A 29 16.88 20.07 -9.92
CA SER A 29 16.29 20.21 -8.60
C SER A 29 17.06 21.31 -7.87
N PRO A 30 16.37 22.25 -7.18
CA PRO A 30 17.07 23.18 -6.32
C PRO A 30 17.97 22.39 -5.36
N PRO A 31 19.15 22.92 -5.00
CA PRO A 31 20.00 22.25 -4.03
C PRO A 31 19.17 22.02 -2.76
N ALA A 32 19.23 20.80 -2.22
CA ALA A 32 18.71 20.51 -0.91
C ALA A 32 19.29 21.56 0.05
N VAL A 33 18.41 22.40 0.62
CA VAL A 33 18.78 23.28 1.71
C VAL A 33 19.10 22.35 2.86
N GLY A 34 20.40 22.19 3.15
CA GLY A 34 20.81 21.52 4.37
C GLY A 34 20.25 22.29 5.54
N SER A 35 19.34 21.68 6.28
CA SER A 35 18.82 22.21 7.53
C SER A 35 19.98 22.42 8.51
N GLU A 36 20.00 23.58 9.17
CA GLU A 36 20.93 23.84 10.27
C GLU A 36 20.65 22.82 11.39
N PRO A 37 21.68 22.24 12.04
CA PRO A 37 21.47 21.26 13.09
C PRO A 37 20.85 21.94 14.32
N GLY A 38 19.54 21.76 14.53
CA GLY A 38 18.84 22.24 15.72
C GLY A 38 17.38 22.67 15.53
N GLU A 39 16.88 22.73 14.29
CA GLU A 39 15.46 23.04 14.03
C GLU A 39 14.63 21.75 14.08
N VAL A 40 13.67 21.70 15.00
CA VAL A 40 12.70 20.60 15.07
C VAL A 40 11.74 20.80 13.90
N MET A 41 11.88 20.00 12.85
CA MET A 41 10.95 20.02 11.72
C MET A 41 9.88 18.95 11.91
N LEU A 42 8.62 19.36 11.84
CA LEU A 42 7.51 18.42 11.93
C LEU A 42 7.25 17.73 10.58
N GLN A 43 7.05 16.42 10.59
CA GLN A 43 6.37 15.71 9.50
C GLN A 43 4.87 15.96 9.61
N ALA A 44 4.20 16.07 8.47
CA ALA A 44 2.78 16.33 8.41
C ALA A 44 2.09 15.35 7.46
N PHE A 45 0.93 14.83 7.88
CA PHE A 45 0.10 13.92 7.09
C PHE A 45 -1.35 14.42 7.17
N PRO A 46 -1.99 14.84 6.07
CA PRO A 46 -1.45 14.86 4.71
C PRO A 46 -0.20 15.72 4.53
N ALA A 47 0.65 15.32 3.57
CA ALA A 47 1.92 15.98 3.29
C ALA A 47 1.73 17.37 2.66
N PRO A 48 2.69 18.30 2.86
CA PRO A 48 2.67 19.59 2.17
C PRO A 48 2.56 19.47 0.66
N GLY A 49 1.53 20.11 0.09
CA GLY A 49 1.25 20.12 -1.35
C GLY A 49 0.48 18.90 -1.88
N SER A 50 0.15 17.93 -1.01
CA SER A 50 -0.70 16.78 -1.38
C SER A 50 -2.05 17.26 -1.93
N GLN A 51 -2.58 16.54 -2.92
CA GLN A 51 -3.86 16.86 -3.58
C GLN A 51 -4.85 15.68 -3.56
N SER A 52 -4.59 14.68 -2.73
CA SER A 52 -5.18 13.35 -2.82
C SER A 52 -5.99 12.94 -1.58
N SER A 53 -6.00 13.79 -0.54
CA SER A 53 -6.53 13.44 0.78
C SER A 53 -8.05 13.31 0.80
N SER A 54 -8.54 12.34 1.55
CA SER A 54 -9.97 12.09 1.76
C SER A 54 -10.63 13.26 2.50
N PRO A 55 -11.91 13.56 2.23
CA PRO A 55 -12.70 14.50 3.04
C PRO A 55 -12.72 14.16 4.54
N ALA A 56 -12.63 12.88 4.89
CA ALA A 56 -12.62 12.42 6.28
C ALA A 56 -11.21 12.39 6.91
N THR A 57 -10.20 12.98 6.26
CA THR A 57 -8.82 12.92 6.74
C THR A 57 -8.62 13.68 8.05
N SER A 58 -7.85 13.09 8.95
CA SER A 58 -7.26 13.77 10.10
C SER A 58 -5.87 14.30 9.75
N ILE A 59 -5.36 15.23 10.54
CA ILE A 59 -4.08 15.89 10.30
C ILE A 59 -3.11 15.46 11.39
N THR A 60 -2.16 14.60 11.05
CA THR A 60 -1.11 14.11 11.95
C THR A 60 0.15 14.96 11.80
N LEU A 61 0.66 15.48 12.93
CA LEU A 61 1.89 16.26 13.02
C LEU A 61 2.89 15.51 13.92
N ARG A 62 4.06 15.17 13.40
CA ARG A 62 5.05 14.29 14.05
C ARG A 62 6.45 14.86 14.10
N GLY A 63 7.25 14.42 15.06
CA GLY A 63 8.66 14.82 15.19
C GLY A 63 8.96 15.68 16.42
N ALA A 64 7.94 16.02 17.20
CA ALA A 64 8.07 16.74 18.48
C ALA A 64 7.06 16.22 19.51
N PRO A 65 7.35 16.31 20.82
CA PRO A 65 6.37 15.98 21.84
C PRO A 65 5.16 16.94 21.78
N PRO A 66 3.95 16.50 22.18
CA PRO A 66 2.73 17.29 22.09
C PRO A 66 2.83 18.71 22.65
N GLU A 67 3.50 18.88 23.79
CA GLU A 67 3.69 20.17 24.44
C GLU A 67 4.57 21.15 23.66
N ALA A 68 5.36 20.67 22.70
CA ALA A 68 6.25 21.49 21.89
C ALA A 68 5.61 21.96 20.58
N ILE A 69 4.55 21.29 20.09
CA ILE A 69 3.87 21.64 18.84
C ILE A 69 3.06 22.95 18.98
N GLY A 70 2.54 23.21 20.18
CA GLY A 70 1.76 24.42 20.46
C GLY A 70 0.34 24.35 19.91
N ASP A 71 -0.24 25.51 19.62
CA ASP A 71 -1.58 25.61 19.05
C ASP A 71 -1.56 25.20 17.56
N VAL A 72 -2.55 24.41 17.15
CA VAL A 72 -2.77 24.00 15.76
C VAL A 72 -4.02 24.69 15.25
N GLU A 73 -3.87 25.57 14.26
CA GLU A 73 -5.00 26.21 13.58
C GLU A 73 -5.17 25.59 12.19
N VAL A 74 -6.43 25.31 11.83
CA VAL A 74 -6.79 24.69 10.55
C VAL A 74 -7.83 25.56 9.88
N HIS A 75 -7.60 25.92 8.62
CA HIS A 75 -8.46 26.82 7.86
C HIS A 75 -8.61 26.34 6.42
N GLY A 76 -9.85 26.10 5.99
CA GLY A 76 -10.17 25.79 4.60
C GLY A 76 -10.49 27.03 3.77
N THR A 77 -10.10 27.02 2.50
CA THR A 77 -10.40 28.14 1.57
C THR A 77 -11.89 28.35 1.33
N THR A 78 -12.71 27.31 1.53
CA THR A 78 -14.16 27.36 1.39
C THR A 78 -14.87 27.31 2.75
N SER A 79 -14.44 26.42 3.64
CA SER A 79 -15.05 26.20 4.95
C SER A 79 -14.68 27.26 5.99
N GLY A 80 -13.59 28.02 5.79
CA GLY A 80 -13.06 28.95 6.77
C GLY A 80 -12.39 28.20 7.93
N PRO A 81 -12.41 28.73 9.17
CA PRO A 81 -11.84 28.04 10.33
C PRO A 81 -12.49 26.67 10.56
N VAL A 82 -11.67 25.61 10.60
CA VAL A 82 -12.09 24.23 10.83
C VAL A 82 -11.97 23.91 12.31
N SER A 83 -13.06 23.43 12.93
CA SER A 83 -13.03 22.96 14.32
C SER A 83 -12.69 21.48 14.40
N GLY A 84 -11.80 21.10 15.31
CA GLY A 84 -11.39 19.71 15.53
C GLY A 84 -11.12 19.38 16.99
N ARG A 85 -10.65 18.15 17.23
CA ARG A 85 -10.07 17.70 18.49
C ARG A 85 -8.59 17.45 18.26
N ILE A 86 -7.73 17.84 19.20
CA ILE A 86 -6.31 17.54 19.15
C ILE A 86 -6.03 16.52 20.23
N ASP A 87 -5.46 15.38 19.84
CA ASP A 87 -5.02 14.32 20.76
C ASP A 87 -3.51 14.07 20.57
N PRO A 88 -2.77 13.76 21.65
CA PRO A 88 -1.39 13.31 21.51
C PRO A 88 -1.33 11.95 20.81
N LEU A 89 -0.31 11.74 19.99
CA LEU A 89 -0.09 10.43 19.37
C LEU A 89 0.29 9.38 20.44
N PRO A 90 -0.04 8.10 20.24
CA PRO A 90 0.18 7.04 21.24
C PRO A 90 1.65 6.87 21.66
N ASP A 91 2.58 7.14 20.76
CA ASP A 91 4.03 7.10 20.99
C ASP A 91 4.60 8.39 21.59
N GLY A 92 3.75 9.39 21.85
CA GLY A 92 4.13 10.70 22.38
C GLY A 92 4.98 11.54 21.43
N SER A 93 5.07 11.18 20.15
CA SER A 93 5.95 11.83 19.16
C SER A 93 5.22 12.81 18.24
N GLY A 94 4.07 13.32 18.68
CA GLY A 94 3.30 14.28 17.91
C GLY A 94 1.86 14.45 18.40
N VAL A 95 1.04 15.09 17.57
CA VAL A 95 -0.41 15.21 17.77
C VAL A 95 -1.17 14.83 16.50
N VAL A 96 -2.44 14.49 16.66
CA VAL A 96 -3.41 14.38 15.57
C VAL A 96 -4.53 15.37 15.80
N PHE A 97 -4.81 16.21 14.80
CA PHE A 97 -6.00 17.04 14.73
C PHE A 97 -7.08 16.28 13.94
N ASP A 98 -8.18 15.96 14.60
CA ASP A 98 -9.34 15.25 14.06
C ASP A 98 -10.49 16.25 13.82
N PRO A 99 -10.78 16.62 12.56
CA PRO A 99 -11.88 17.53 12.23
C PRO A 99 -13.22 17.02 12.76
N ARG A 100 -14.08 17.91 13.26
CA ARG A 100 -15.41 17.52 13.78
C ARG A 100 -16.42 17.14 12.69
N ALA A 101 -16.11 17.44 11.45
CA ALA A 101 -16.89 17.15 10.26
C ALA A 101 -15.95 17.00 9.09
N ASP A 102 -16.38 16.24 8.08
CA ASP A 102 -15.64 16.09 6.83
C ASP A 102 -15.28 17.44 6.22
N LEU A 103 -14.05 17.53 5.74
CA LEU A 103 -13.51 18.67 5.00
C LEU A 103 -14.21 18.79 3.63
N VAL A 104 -14.26 19.99 3.05
CA VAL A 104 -14.99 20.20 1.80
C VAL A 104 -14.17 19.69 0.61
N PRO A 105 -14.69 18.75 -0.21
CA PRO A 105 -13.99 18.29 -1.41
C PRO A 105 -13.58 19.44 -2.35
N GLY A 106 -12.33 19.40 -2.83
CA GLY A 106 -11.73 20.40 -3.70
C GLY A 106 -11.29 21.69 -3.01
N GLU A 107 -11.39 21.78 -1.68
CA GLU A 107 -10.86 22.93 -0.95
C GLU A 107 -9.38 22.73 -0.57
N THR A 108 -8.67 23.84 -0.44
CA THR A 108 -7.31 23.84 0.11
C THR A 108 -7.42 24.08 1.61
N ILE A 109 -6.78 23.23 2.39
CA ILE A 109 -6.64 23.35 3.84
C ILE A 109 -5.26 23.91 4.14
N GLU A 110 -5.23 25.02 4.87
CA GLU A 110 -4.03 25.57 5.48
C GLU A 110 -3.98 25.15 6.95
N VAL A 111 -2.82 24.65 7.36
CA VAL A 111 -2.52 24.25 8.74
C VAL A 111 -1.36 25.08 9.22
N SER A 112 -1.51 25.75 10.35
CA SER A 112 -0.45 26.53 10.98
C SER A 112 -0.16 26.01 12.39
N THR A 113 1.11 26.03 12.75
CA THR A 113 1.59 25.68 14.09
C THR A 113 2.65 26.67 14.55
N GLU A 114 3.02 26.63 15.83
CA GLU A 114 4.13 27.45 16.34
C GLU A 114 5.52 26.91 15.96
N VAL A 115 5.59 25.70 15.41
CA VAL A 115 6.83 25.00 15.03
C VAL A 115 6.94 24.93 13.51
N VAL A 116 8.17 24.98 12.98
CA VAL A 116 8.40 24.83 11.55
C VAL A 116 8.05 23.39 11.11
N ILE A 117 7.27 23.29 10.05
CA ILE A 117 6.90 22.02 9.42
C ILE A 117 7.90 21.75 8.30
N ALA A 118 8.33 20.50 8.14
CA ALA A 118 9.24 20.11 7.07
C ALA A 118 8.67 20.55 5.71
N ALA A 119 9.54 21.10 4.84
CA ALA A 119 9.17 21.69 3.55
C ALA A 119 8.26 22.95 3.61
N SER A 120 8.11 23.57 4.79
CA SER A 120 7.51 24.91 4.97
C SER A 120 8.57 25.94 5.40
N GLU A 121 8.46 27.17 4.92
CA GLU A 121 9.34 28.29 5.33
C GLU A 121 8.80 29.08 6.54
N ASP A 122 7.49 29.03 6.82
CA ASP A 122 6.80 29.97 7.73
C ASP A 122 5.97 29.28 8.84
N GLY A 123 6.12 27.96 9.05
CA GLY A 123 5.37 27.22 10.07
C GLY A 123 3.90 26.93 9.73
N SER A 124 3.47 27.29 8.51
CA SER A 124 2.23 26.83 7.91
C SER A 124 2.47 26.01 6.64
N TYR A 125 1.60 25.05 6.38
CA TYR A 125 1.59 24.31 5.11
C TYR A 125 0.16 24.15 4.63
N ALA A 126 0.00 23.72 3.38
CA ALA A 126 -1.30 23.45 2.81
C ALA A 126 -1.35 22.13 2.07
N PHE A 127 -2.55 21.54 2.01
CA PHE A 127 -2.90 20.40 1.17
C PHE A 127 -4.29 20.63 0.57
N GLU A 128 -4.63 19.90 -0.48
CA GLU A 128 -5.95 19.93 -1.12
C GLU A 128 -6.74 18.67 -0.79
N VAL A 129 -8.00 18.84 -0.41
CA VAL A 129 -8.95 17.76 -0.20
C VAL A 129 -9.39 17.26 -1.58
N ALA A 130 -9.15 16.00 -1.88
CA ALA A 130 -9.49 15.45 -3.17
C ALA A 130 -11.01 15.38 -3.39
N GLN A 131 -11.43 15.36 -4.65
CA GLN A 131 -12.81 15.08 -5.02
C GLN A 131 -13.03 13.56 -5.06
N PRO A 132 -13.87 12.99 -4.18
CA PRO A 132 -14.08 11.55 -4.17
C PRO A 132 -14.71 11.07 -5.48
N GLY A 133 -14.08 10.07 -6.09
CA GLY A 133 -14.59 9.37 -7.25
C GLY A 133 -15.80 8.51 -6.88
N THR A 134 -16.92 8.73 -7.57
CA THR A 134 -18.04 7.78 -7.57
C THR A 134 -18.04 7.05 -8.90
N HIS A 135 -18.15 5.73 -8.89
CA HIS A 135 -18.25 4.96 -10.12
C HIS A 135 -19.74 4.72 -10.43
N PRO A 136 -20.28 5.24 -11.56
CA PRO A 136 -21.68 5.01 -11.92
C PRO A 136 -21.97 3.52 -12.03
N GLY A 137 -22.96 3.03 -11.28
CA GLY A 137 -23.35 1.61 -11.26
C GLY A 137 -22.57 0.72 -10.29
N VAL A 138 -21.59 1.28 -9.56
CA VAL A 138 -20.96 0.64 -8.41
C VAL A 138 -21.60 1.24 -7.16
N ASP A 139 -22.33 0.40 -6.44
CA ASP A 139 -22.69 0.70 -5.06
C ASP A 139 -21.45 0.42 -4.20
N LEU A 140 -21.01 1.37 -3.39
CA LEU A 140 -19.85 1.18 -2.50
C LEU A 140 -20.15 0.16 -1.40
N ASP A 141 -21.44 -0.08 -1.15
CA ASP A 141 -21.96 -1.14 -0.29
C ASP A 141 -22.29 -2.42 -1.12
N ALA A 142 -22.05 -2.41 -2.44
CA ALA A 142 -22.19 -3.61 -3.24
C ALA A 142 -21.20 -4.67 -2.75
N GLY A 143 -21.73 -5.88 -2.58
CA GLY A 143 -20.91 -7.05 -2.35
C GLY A 143 -19.77 -7.19 -3.36
N ALA A 144 -18.65 -7.74 -2.91
CA ALA A 144 -17.63 -8.28 -3.79
C ALA A 144 -18.31 -9.09 -4.90
N PRO A 145 -17.96 -8.87 -6.19
CA PRO A 145 -18.45 -9.71 -7.24
C PRO A 145 -18.03 -11.13 -6.87
N GLY A 146 -19.02 -11.95 -6.49
CA GLY A 146 -18.91 -13.39 -6.41
C GLY A 146 -18.72 -13.85 -7.85
N GLY A 147 -17.50 -13.66 -8.37
CA GLY A 147 -17.17 -14.00 -9.72
C GLY A 147 -17.45 -15.48 -9.88
N ASP A 148 -18.37 -15.79 -10.79
CA ASP A 148 -18.47 -17.08 -11.45
C ASP A 148 -17.11 -17.39 -12.07
N ALA A 149 -16.17 -17.88 -11.25
CA ALA A 149 -14.96 -18.47 -11.75
C ALA A 149 -15.43 -19.74 -12.48
N GLU A 150 -15.51 -19.68 -13.81
CA GLU A 150 -15.48 -20.86 -14.67
C GLU A 150 -14.12 -21.54 -14.53
N GLY A 151 -13.84 -22.06 -13.35
CA GLY A 151 -12.79 -23.03 -13.12
C GLY A 151 -13.31 -24.43 -13.44
N PRO A 152 -12.41 -25.41 -13.53
CA PRO A 152 -12.65 -26.80 -13.30
C PRO A 152 -13.98 -27.17 -12.68
N VAL A 153 -15.02 -27.65 -13.39
CA VAL A 153 -16.11 -28.35 -12.67
C VAL A 153 -15.55 -29.70 -12.24
N ALA A 154 -14.70 -29.68 -11.22
CA ALA A 154 -14.33 -30.87 -10.49
C ALA A 154 -15.54 -31.21 -9.62
N ASN A 155 -16.26 -32.25 -10.02
CA ASN A 155 -17.15 -32.97 -9.12
C ASN A 155 -16.30 -33.67 -8.06
N ALA A 156 -15.75 -32.92 -7.13
CA ALA A 156 -15.26 -33.46 -5.89
C ALA A 156 -16.35 -33.16 -4.86
N ALA A 157 -17.32 -34.08 -4.78
CA ALA A 157 -18.14 -34.19 -3.61
C ALA A 157 -17.18 -34.53 -2.46
N GLY A 158 -16.72 -33.50 -1.73
CA GLY A 158 -16.16 -33.72 -0.41
C GLY A 158 -17.23 -34.42 0.43
N ASP A 159 -16.86 -35.47 1.16
CA ASP A 159 -17.78 -36.15 2.06
C ASP A 159 -18.36 -35.11 3.04
N ALA A 160 -19.69 -34.96 3.06
CA ALA A 160 -20.35 -34.00 3.93
C ALA A 160 -20.00 -34.28 5.41
N PHE A 161 -19.63 -33.25 6.17
CA PHE A 161 -19.29 -33.43 7.58
C PHE A 161 -20.49 -33.93 8.37
N VAL A 162 -20.28 -34.90 9.27
CA VAL A 162 -21.38 -35.49 10.07
C VAL A 162 -22.08 -34.43 10.93
N THR A 163 -21.32 -33.52 11.53
CA THR A 163 -21.84 -32.49 12.45
C THR A 163 -22.26 -31.18 11.75
N ARG A 164 -21.72 -30.92 10.56
CA ARG A 164 -22.01 -29.74 9.74
C ARG A 164 -22.16 -30.14 8.26
N PRO A 165 -23.19 -30.94 7.92
CA PRO A 165 -23.40 -31.42 6.56
C PRO A 165 -23.79 -30.30 5.59
N ASP A 166 -24.08 -29.11 6.11
CA ASP A 166 -24.32 -27.87 5.37
C ASP A 166 -23.04 -27.23 4.82
N LEU A 167 -21.87 -27.54 5.40
CA LEU A 167 -20.60 -26.96 4.97
C LEU A 167 -19.94 -27.78 3.85
N ARG A 168 -19.38 -27.06 2.89
CA ARG A 168 -18.62 -27.62 1.76
C ARG A 168 -17.23 -27.00 1.73
N SER A 169 -16.23 -27.73 2.20
CA SER A 169 -14.83 -27.29 2.07
C SER A 169 -14.34 -27.50 0.64
N ALA A 170 -13.33 -26.72 0.24
CA ALA A 170 -12.63 -26.97 -1.00
C ALA A 170 -11.85 -28.30 -0.88
N PRO A 171 -11.92 -29.19 -1.89
CA PRO A 171 -11.15 -30.41 -1.88
C PRO A 171 -9.69 -30.12 -2.22
N VAL A 172 -8.76 -30.65 -1.41
CA VAL A 172 -7.31 -30.56 -1.65
C VAL A 172 -6.77 -31.96 -1.89
N GLU A 173 -6.12 -32.18 -3.03
CA GLU A 173 -5.42 -33.42 -3.36
C GLU A 173 -3.91 -33.17 -3.42
N ILE A 174 -3.15 -33.89 -2.61
CA ILE A 174 -1.68 -33.82 -2.61
C ILE A 174 -1.12 -34.80 -3.65
N HIS A 175 -0.81 -34.30 -4.85
CA HIS A 175 -0.28 -35.13 -5.92
C HIS A 175 1.16 -35.60 -5.66
N VAL A 176 1.98 -34.75 -5.04
CA VAL A 176 3.39 -35.04 -4.75
C VAL A 176 3.74 -34.46 -3.37
N PRO A 177 3.81 -35.29 -2.32
CA PRO A 177 4.31 -34.85 -1.02
C PRO A 177 5.76 -34.38 -1.15
N SER A 178 6.06 -33.20 -0.63
CA SER A 178 7.43 -32.72 -0.54
C SER A 178 8.12 -33.38 0.65
N SER A 179 9.39 -33.75 0.49
CA SER A 179 10.26 -34.14 1.62
C SER A 179 11.14 -32.99 2.12
N SER A 180 10.97 -31.80 1.54
CA SER A 180 11.74 -30.60 1.81
C SER A 180 10.88 -29.39 2.16
N SER A 181 9.56 -29.56 2.36
CA SER A 181 8.72 -28.53 2.97
C SER A 181 8.93 -28.53 4.48
N GLU A 182 8.84 -27.35 5.08
CA GLU A 182 8.69 -27.26 6.53
C GLU A 182 7.38 -27.97 6.94
N PRO A 183 7.40 -28.82 7.99
CA PRO A 183 6.18 -29.43 8.50
C PRO A 183 5.17 -28.36 8.90
N GLY A 184 3.94 -28.47 8.43
CA GLY A 184 2.97 -27.42 8.74
C GLY A 184 1.56 -27.64 8.24
N LEU A 185 0.78 -26.58 8.40
CA LEU A 185 -0.58 -26.47 7.91
C LEU A 185 -0.59 -25.67 6.61
N LEU A 186 -1.47 -26.04 5.70
CA LEU A 186 -1.73 -25.33 4.46
C LEU A 186 -2.93 -24.41 4.66
N PHE A 187 -2.74 -23.11 4.40
CA PHE A 187 -3.80 -22.11 4.51
C PHE A 187 -4.36 -21.82 3.12
N ALA A 188 -5.68 -21.80 2.99
CA ALA A 188 -6.36 -21.45 1.76
C ALA A 188 -7.59 -20.60 2.05
N THR A 189 -7.85 -19.67 1.14
CA THR A 189 -9.03 -18.80 1.17
C THR A 189 -9.79 -18.93 -0.15
N PRO A 190 -10.43 -20.10 -0.40
CA PRO A 190 -11.14 -20.32 -1.64
C PRO A 190 -12.29 -19.31 -1.79
N ARG A 191 -12.52 -18.88 -3.03
CA ARG A 191 -13.70 -18.10 -3.39
C ARG A 191 -14.92 -19.00 -3.51
N LEU A 192 -16.09 -18.41 -3.36
CA LEU A 192 -17.36 -19.10 -3.56
C LEU A 192 -17.38 -19.78 -4.94
N SER A 193 -17.81 -21.04 -4.96
CA SER A 193 -18.05 -21.76 -6.21
C SER A 193 -19.28 -22.68 -6.06
N PRO A 194 -19.77 -23.28 -7.16
CA PRO A 194 -20.84 -24.27 -7.08
C PRO A 194 -20.53 -25.48 -6.19
N VAL A 195 -19.25 -25.78 -5.93
CA VAL A 195 -18.81 -27.01 -5.25
C VAL A 195 -18.15 -26.78 -3.88
N ASN A 196 -17.88 -25.54 -3.48
CA ASN A 196 -17.35 -25.21 -2.16
C ASN A 196 -17.85 -23.85 -1.65
N ASP A 197 -17.88 -23.71 -0.32
CA ASP A 197 -18.21 -22.48 0.37
C ASP A 197 -16.93 -21.63 0.57
N PRO A 198 -17.02 -20.29 0.48
CA PRO A 198 -15.91 -19.40 0.74
C PRO A 198 -15.54 -19.35 2.22
N GLY A 199 -14.34 -18.86 2.50
CA GLY A 199 -13.85 -18.63 3.86
C GLY A 199 -12.45 -19.16 4.08
N ILE A 200 -12.05 -19.22 5.35
CA ILE A 200 -10.69 -19.60 5.73
C ILE A 200 -10.64 -21.10 5.99
N GLN A 201 -9.80 -21.80 5.26
CA GLN A 201 -9.68 -23.25 5.30
C GLN A 201 -8.23 -23.64 5.55
N ILE A 202 -8.02 -24.47 6.57
CA ILE A 202 -6.71 -24.94 7.00
C ILE A 202 -6.66 -26.45 6.83
N TYR A 203 -5.64 -26.93 6.12
CA TYR A 203 -5.43 -28.34 5.84
C TYR A 203 -4.12 -28.83 6.45
N ASP A 204 -4.02 -30.13 6.68
CA ASP A 204 -2.74 -30.77 6.96
C ASP A 204 -1.99 -31.11 5.65
N GLU A 205 -0.81 -31.72 5.79
CA GLU A 205 0.04 -32.10 4.66
C GLU A 205 -0.52 -33.26 3.82
N ALA A 206 -1.58 -33.92 4.27
CA ALA A 206 -2.32 -34.93 3.49
C ALA A 206 -3.48 -34.31 2.69
N GLY A 207 -3.77 -33.02 2.90
CA GLY A 207 -4.92 -32.35 2.30
C GLY A 207 -6.21 -32.56 3.08
N GLU A 208 -6.14 -33.09 4.31
CA GLU A 208 -7.32 -33.23 5.18
C GLU A 208 -7.63 -31.89 5.85
N LEU A 209 -8.90 -31.50 5.86
CA LEU A 209 -9.34 -30.25 6.49
C LEU A 209 -9.20 -30.35 8.02
N VAL A 210 -8.43 -29.45 8.60
CA VAL A 210 -8.20 -29.29 10.04
C VAL A 210 -9.16 -28.27 10.66
N TRP A 211 -9.40 -27.16 9.96
CA TRP A 211 -10.28 -26.09 10.45
C TRP A 211 -10.93 -25.32 9.29
N PHE A 212 -12.18 -24.91 9.48
CA PHE A 212 -12.93 -24.13 8.51
C PHE A 212 -13.74 -23.02 9.20
N HIS A 213 -13.48 -21.78 8.80
CA HIS A 213 -14.31 -20.61 9.06
C HIS A 213 -15.03 -20.16 7.79
N PRO A 214 -16.32 -20.47 7.62
CA PRO A 214 -17.09 -20.07 6.44
C PRO A 214 -17.47 -18.59 6.51
N VAL A 215 -17.24 -17.85 5.42
CA VAL A 215 -17.61 -16.44 5.30
C VAL A 215 -18.82 -16.33 4.37
N THR A 216 -20.02 -16.47 4.94
CA THR A 216 -21.28 -16.64 4.18
C THR A 216 -22.13 -15.39 4.10
N ALA A 217 -21.64 -14.25 4.56
CA ALA A 217 -22.34 -12.98 4.39
C ALA A 217 -22.40 -12.64 2.90
N ASP A 218 -23.60 -12.35 2.40
CA ASP A 218 -23.81 -12.04 0.98
C ASP A 218 -22.92 -10.87 0.56
N GLY A 219 -22.10 -11.10 -0.46
CA GLY A 219 -21.21 -10.06 -0.97
C GLY A 219 -19.92 -9.86 -0.20
N VAL A 220 -19.64 -10.62 0.85
CA VAL A 220 -18.35 -10.53 1.56
C VAL A 220 -17.35 -11.51 0.95
N ALA A 221 -16.22 -10.99 0.51
CA ALA A 221 -15.04 -11.77 0.17
C ALA A 221 -14.14 -11.91 1.40
N SER A 222 -13.41 -13.02 1.45
CA SER A 222 -12.36 -13.26 2.43
C SER A 222 -11.08 -13.71 1.75
N GLY A 223 -9.91 -13.33 2.27
CA GLY A 223 -8.65 -13.67 1.65
C GLY A 223 -7.43 -13.54 2.55
N ASP A 224 -6.30 -13.93 1.98
CA ASP A 224 -4.95 -13.78 2.53
C ASP A 224 -4.82 -14.18 4.00
N ALA A 225 -5.14 -15.45 4.28
CA ALA A 225 -5.06 -15.98 5.64
C ALA A 225 -3.62 -16.36 6.01
N PHE A 226 -3.10 -15.77 7.08
CA PHE A 226 -1.77 -16.07 7.60
C PHE A 226 -1.71 -16.03 9.12
N VAL A 227 -0.61 -16.53 9.67
CA VAL A 227 -0.35 -16.51 11.11
C VAL A 227 0.80 -15.56 11.40
N ASP A 228 0.60 -14.66 12.35
CA ASP A 228 1.62 -13.69 12.77
C ASP A 228 1.45 -13.31 14.26
N THR A 229 2.18 -12.30 14.73
CA THR A 229 2.21 -11.82 16.10
C THR A 229 1.43 -10.51 16.22
N TYR A 230 0.18 -10.59 16.68
CA TYR A 230 -0.64 -9.42 16.99
C TYR A 230 -0.44 -9.00 18.45
N LEU A 231 0.13 -7.80 18.67
CA LEU A 231 0.41 -7.23 20.01
C LEU A 231 1.15 -8.22 20.94
N GLY A 232 2.19 -8.88 20.40
CA GLY A 232 3.03 -9.84 21.13
C GLY A 232 2.40 -11.22 21.35
N ARG A 233 1.24 -11.51 20.72
CA ARG A 233 0.56 -12.81 20.80
C ARG A 233 0.37 -13.42 19.43
N ARG A 234 0.57 -14.72 19.31
CA ARG A 234 0.29 -15.47 18.08
C ARG A 234 -1.19 -15.36 17.73
N ALA A 235 -1.48 -15.03 16.48
CA ALA A 235 -2.83 -14.86 15.97
C ALA A 235 -2.96 -15.40 14.53
N LEU A 236 -4.13 -15.93 14.19
CA LEU A 236 -4.52 -16.16 12.80
C LEU A 236 -5.26 -14.91 12.31
N ILE A 237 -4.88 -14.44 11.13
CA ILE A 237 -5.33 -13.17 10.56
C ILE A 237 -5.82 -13.42 9.13
N TRP A 238 -6.89 -12.74 8.73
CA TRP A 238 -7.39 -12.76 7.35
C TRP A 238 -8.17 -11.48 7.03
N PHE A 239 -8.33 -11.18 5.75
CA PHE A 239 -9.16 -10.08 5.28
C PHE A 239 -10.63 -10.47 5.14
N GLU A 240 -11.54 -9.56 5.46
CA GLU A 240 -12.96 -9.61 5.07
C GLU A 240 -13.41 -8.26 4.50
N GLY A 241 -14.10 -8.26 3.36
CA GLY A 241 -14.60 -7.02 2.76
C GLY A 241 -15.37 -7.20 1.45
N THR A 242 -15.70 -6.09 0.81
CA THR A 242 -16.33 -6.05 -0.52
C THR A 242 -15.30 -5.67 -1.59
N ALA A 243 -15.65 -5.83 -2.86
CA ALA A 243 -14.82 -5.43 -4.01
C ALA A 243 -15.64 -4.55 -4.97
N PRO A 244 -16.01 -3.34 -4.52
CA PRO A 244 -16.94 -2.49 -5.27
C PRO A 244 -16.36 -2.07 -6.63
N PHE A 245 -15.03 -1.98 -6.76
CA PHE A 245 -14.36 -1.62 -8.03
C PHE A 245 -13.87 -2.84 -8.81
N GLY A 246 -14.38 -4.04 -8.51
CA GLY A 246 -14.01 -5.27 -9.19
C GLY A 246 -12.90 -6.06 -8.48
N GLY A 247 -12.61 -7.24 -9.03
CA GLY A 247 -11.62 -8.15 -8.44
C GLY A 247 -10.23 -7.52 -8.46
N GLY A 248 -9.67 -7.29 -7.27
CA GLY A 248 -8.36 -6.64 -7.10
C GLY A 248 -8.44 -5.25 -6.48
N ASN A 249 -9.62 -4.72 -6.21
CA ASN A 249 -9.79 -3.43 -5.51
C ASN A 249 -10.85 -3.60 -4.42
N TYR A 250 -10.40 -4.05 -3.25
CA TYR A 250 -11.26 -4.39 -2.12
C TYR A 250 -11.36 -3.24 -1.12
N ARG A 251 -12.41 -3.30 -0.30
CA ARG A 251 -12.65 -2.40 0.82
C ARG A 251 -13.16 -3.23 1.99
N GLY A 252 -12.42 -3.24 3.08
CA GLY A 252 -12.75 -4.05 4.24
C GLY A 252 -11.77 -3.89 5.40
N GLU A 253 -11.62 -4.96 6.16
CA GLU A 253 -10.89 -4.99 7.42
C GLU A 253 -10.16 -6.32 7.59
N TRP A 254 -9.14 -6.33 8.45
CA TRP A 254 -8.40 -7.55 8.78
C TRP A 254 -8.87 -8.11 10.12
N VAL A 255 -9.43 -9.31 10.10
CA VAL A 255 -9.92 -10.03 11.27
C VAL A 255 -8.75 -10.73 11.96
N VAL A 256 -8.68 -10.60 13.29
CA VAL A 256 -7.64 -11.22 14.12
C VAL A 256 -8.30 -12.17 15.12
N VAL A 257 -7.87 -13.44 15.10
CA VAL A 257 -8.28 -14.43 16.12
C VAL A 257 -7.11 -14.98 16.92
N ASP A 258 -7.38 -15.29 18.18
CA ASP A 258 -6.41 -15.93 19.07
C ASP A 258 -6.23 -17.44 18.78
N GLU A 259 -5.34 -18.09 19.53
CA GLU A 259 -5.07 -19.54 19.44
C GLU A 259 -6.30 -20.42 19.82
N THR A 260 -7.37 -19.81 20.33
CA THR A 260 -8.67 -20.48 20.57
C THR A 260 -9.69 -20.22 19.46
N TYR A 261 -9.25 -19.59 18.35
CA TYR A 261 -10.05 -19.21 17.20
C TYR A 261 -11.22 -18.29 17.54
N ARG A 262 -11.02 -17.40 18.52
CA ARG A 262 -11.99 -16.34 18.85
C ARG A 262 -11.47 -15.00 18.34
N GLU A 263 -12.36 -14.23 17.72
CA GLU A 263 -12.07 -12.86 17.30
C GLU A 263 -11.67 -12.00 18.51
N VAL A 264 -10.50 -11.37 18.41
CA VAL A 264 -9.95 -10.48 19.43
C VAL A 264 -9.78 -9.05 18.94
N ALA A 265 -9.72 -8.85 17.62
CA ALA A 265 -9.64 -7.53 17.00
C ALA A 265 -10.09 -7.56 15.53
N ARG A 266 -10.39 -6.36 15.02
CA ARG A 266 -10.43 -6.05 13.59
C ARG A 266 -9.52 -4.85 13.35
N VAL A 267 -8.60 -4.96 12.41
CA VAL A 267 -7.64 -3.90 12.05
C VAL A 267 -8.20 -3.14 10.85
N GLN A 268 -8.32 -1.83 10.99
CA GLN A 268 -8.97 -0.93 10.02
C GLN A 268 -8.07 0.26 9.71
N MET A 269 -8.23 0.84 8.52
CA MET A 269 -7.56 2.10 8.17
C MET A 269 -8.28 3.31 8.76
N GLY A 270 -7.55 4.42 8.92
CA GLY A 270 -8.09 5.71 9.34
C GLY A 270 -8.45 6.61 8.16
N ASN A 271 -8.80 7.87 8.44
CA ASN A 271 -9.00 8.93 7.44
C ASN A 271 -10.09 8.64 6.38
N GLY A 272 -11.02 7.72 6.68
CA GLY A 272 -12.10 7.30 5.78
C GLY A 272 -11.69 6.28 4.71
N TYR A 273 -10.45 5.77 4.77
CA TYR A 273 -10.01 4.67 3.92
C TYR A 273 -10.45 3.33 4.49
N GLN A 274 -10.56 2.32 3.63
CA GLN A 274 -10.86 0.94 4.00
C GLN A 274 -9.77 0.05 3.46
N ALA A 275 -9.31 -0.90 4.27
CA ALA A 275 -8.19 -1.75 3.93
C ALA A 275 -8.53 -2.62 2.70
N ASP A 276 -7.51 -2.92 1.93
CA ASP A 276 -7.57 -3.84 0.81
C ASP A 276 -7.06 -5.24 1.21
N ILE A 277 -7.43 -6.25 0.43
CA ILE A 277 -7.13 -7.67 0.65
C ILE A 277 -5.67 -8.04 0.41
N HIS A 278 -4.92 -7.25 -0.35
CA HIS A 278 -3.65 -7.68 -0.92
C HIS A 278 -2.57 -7.89 0.13
N ASP A 279 -2.58 -7.07 1.19
CA ASP A 279 -1.54 -7.15 2.19
C ASP A 279 -1.86 -6.46 3.52
N LEU A 280 -1.28 -7.02 4.57
CA LEU A 280 -1.18 -6.44 5.91
C LEU A 280 0.21 -6.77 6.44
N PHE A 281 0.93 -5.75 6.91
CA PHE A 281 2.22 -5.94 7.54
C PHE A 281 2.18 -5.46 8.99
N LEU A 282 2.26 -6.40 9.94
CA LEU A 282 2.35 -6.10 11.37
C LEU A 282 3.80 -5.78 11.76
N THR A 283 3.98 -4.81 12.64
CA THR A 283 5.30 -4.49 13.20
C THR A 283 5.41 -4.98 14.64
N ASP A 284 6.65 -5.25 15.07
CA ASP A 284 6.95 -5.58 16.47
C ASP A 284 6.68 -4.42 17.44
N ARG A 285 6.40 -3.22 16.92
CA ARG A 285 6.13 -2.01 17.71
C ARG A 285 4.64 -1.85 18.06
N GLY A 286 3.79 -2.78 17.65
CA GLY A 286 2.34 -2.67 17.84
C GLY A 286 1.67 -1.72 16.86
N THR A 287 2.30 -1.51 15.69
CA THR A 287 1.71 -0.81 14.56
C THR A 287 1.45 -1.77 13.41
N ALA A 288 0.73 -1.32 12.38
CA ALA A 288 0.54 -2.07 11.16
C ALA A 288 0.57 -1.15 9.95
N TYR A 289 1.13 -1.65 8.85
CA TYR A 289 0.96 -1.07 7.53
C TYR A 289 -0.23 -1.70 6.82
N LEU A 290 -1.15 -0.86 6.37
CA LEU A 290 -2.30 -1.23 5.56
C LEU A 290 -2.30 -0.43 4.27
N MET A 291 -3.01 -0.95 3.27
CA MET A 291 -3.18 -0.30 1.99
C MET A 291 -4.64 -0.21 1.58
N ALA A 292 -4.96 0.81 0.77
CA ALA A 292 -6.30 1.04 0.25
C ALA A 292 -6.27 1.54 -1.19
N TYR A 293 -7.41 1.34 -1.86
CA TYR A 293 -7.73 1.96 -3.13
C TYR A 293 -8.69 3.13 -2.90
N ASN A 294 -8.24 4.34 -3.25
CA ASN A 294 -8.96 5.59 -3.08
C ASN A 294 -9.38 6.16 -4.45
N PRO A 295 -10.66 6.09 -4.83
CA PRO A 295 -11.12 6.63 -6.10
C PRO A 295 -11.14 8.16 -6.05
N LEU A 296 -10.49 8.81 -7.01
CA LEU A 296 -10.44 10.27 -7.15
C LEU A 296 -11.05 10.70 -8.48
N ILE A 297 -11.81 11.79 -8.49
CA ILE A 297 -12.20 12.45 -9.74
C ILE A 297 -11.00 13.21 -10.29
N CYS A 298 -10.66 12.92 -11.54
CA CYS A 298 -9.65 13.65 -12.28
C CYS A 298 -10.06 15.10 -12.52
N THR A 299 -9.32 16.04 -11.93
CA THR A 299 -9.53 17.49 -12.09
C THR A 299 -8.84 18.07 -13.32
N GLY A 300 -7.86 17.34 -13.90
CA GLY A 300 -7.03 17.85 -15.00
C GLY A 300 -5.99 18.88 -14.56
N THR A 301 -5.67 18.94 -13.26
CA THR A 301 -4.70 19.87 -12.68
C THR A 301 -3.74 19.16 -11.73
N GLY A 302 -2.57 19.76 -11.50
CA GLY A 302 -1.58 19.25 -10.54
C GLY A 302 -1.17 17.81 -10.82
N VAL A 303 -1.26 16.94 -9.81
CA VAL A 303 -0.92 15.50 -9.93
C VAL A 303 -1.89 14.73 -10.83
N LEU A 304 -3.08 15.28 -11.06
CA LEU A 304 -4.13 14.78 -11.94
C LEU A 304 -4.15 15.50 -13.31
N ALA A 305 -3.06 16.13 -13.73
CA ALA A 305 -3.01 16.84 -15.01
C ALA A 305 -3.10 15.91 -16.24
N ASP A 306 -2.61 14.67 -16.12
CA ASP A 306 -2.43 13.74 -17.24
C ASP A 306 -3.54 12.67 -17.36
N CYS A 307 -4.67 12.84 -16.64
CA CYS A 307 -5.84 11.98 -16.76
C CYS A 307 -6.98 12.65 -17.56
N VAL A 308 -7.99 11.86 -17.91
CA VAL A 308 -9.20 12.37 -18.57
C VAL A 308 -10.04 13.08 -17.52
N VAL A 309 -10.28 14.39 -17.68
CA VAL A 309 -11.15 15.17 -16.77
C VAL A 309 -12.50 14.47 -16.57
N ASP A 310 -12.99 14.46 -15.33
CA ASP A 310 -14.21 13.78 -14.86
C ASP A 310 -14.15 12.24 -14.90
N SER A 311 -13.01 11.64 -15.24
CA SER A 311 -12.76 10.19 -15.06
C SER A 311 -12.33 9.86 -13.63
N VAL A 312 -12.46 8.58 -13.24
CA VAL A 312 -11.96 8.09 -11.95
C VAL A 312 -10.53 7.57 -12.11
N VAL A 313 -9.61 8.09 -11.30
CA VAL A 313 -8.26 7.55 -11.10
C VAL A 313 -8.22 6.88 -9.73
N MET A 314 -7.64 5.67 -9.65
CA MET A 314 -7.48 4.97 -8.38
C MET A 314 -6.11 5.31 -7.79
N ASP A 315 -6.13 6.10 -6.72
CA ASP A 315 -4.97 6.33 -5.88
C ASP A 315 -4.74 5.15 -4.93
N SER A 316 -3.48 4.80 -4.69
CA SER A 316 -3.11 3.76 -3.74
C SER A 316 -2.56 4.41 -2.48
N VAL A 317 -3.26 4.20 -1.38
CA VAL A 317 -2.92 4.79 -0.07
C VAL A 317 -2.24 3.74 0.79
N VAL A 318 -1.20 4.12 1.51
CA VAL A 318 -0.58 3.30 2.55
C VAL A 318 -0.61 4.07 3.87
N GLN A 319 -1.02 3.41 4.95
CA GLN A 319 -0.96 3.97 6.29
C GLN A 319 -0.15 3.08 7.22
N GLU A 320 0.65 3.69 8.10
CA GLU A 320 1.03 3.05 9.37
C GLU A 320 0.02 3.49 10.44
N ILE A 321 -0.61 2.53 11.12
CA ILE A 321 -1.54 2.80 12.22
C ILE A 321 -1.06 2.20 13.53
N ASP A 322 -1.44 2.80 14.65
CA ASP A 322 -1.34 2.17 15.97
C ASP A 322 -2.45 1.13 16.14
N LEU A 323 -2.09 -0.13 16.47
CA LEU A 323 -3.05 -1.23 16.59
C LEU A 323 -3.96 -1.15 17.82
N THR A 324 -3.62 -0.31 18.81
CA THR A 324 -4.39 -0.15 20.05
C THR A 324 -5.42 0.97 19.91
N THR A 325 -5.05 2.08 19.28
CA THR A 325 -5.90 3.27 19.17
C THR A 325 -6.53 3.46 17.80
N GLY A 326 -6.00 2.83 16.75
CA GLY A 326 -6.39 3.08 15.36
C GLY A 326 -5.89 4.43 14.81
N THR A 327 -4.98 5.11 15.53
CA THR A 327 -4.44 6.40 15.12
C THR A 327 -3.49 6.23 13.93
N VAL A 328 -3.67 7.05 12.89
CA VAL A 328 -2.78 7.10 11.73
C VAL A 328 -1.49 7.82 12.11
N LEU A 329 -0.37 7.10 12.05
CA LEU A 329 0.97 7.60 12.39
C LEU A 329 1.72 8.07 11.16
N TRP A 330 1.42 7.51 9.99
CA TRP A 330 2.07 7.83 8.72
C TRP A 330 1.10 7.53 7.59
N GLU A 331 1.10 8.34 6.54
CA GLU A 331 0.23 8.17 5.37
C GLU A 331 0.97 8.57 4.10
N TRP A 332 0.79 7.79 3.04
CA TRP A 332 1.41 8.02 1.73
C TRP A 332 0.45 7.69 0.60
N HIS A 333 0.47 8.53 -0.43
CA HIS A 333 -0.45 8.47 -1.56
C HIS A 333 0.33 8.29 -2.85
N SER A 334 0.10 7.21 -3.58
CA SER A 334 0.85 6.95 -4.81
C SER A 334 0.74 8.08 -5.81
N ILE A 335 -0.40 8.78 -5.83
CA ILE A 335 -0.66 9.83 -6.83
C ILE A 335 0.18 11.10 -6.61
N ASP A 336 0.65 11.34 -5.39
CA ASP A 336 1.50 12.48 -5.09
C ASP A 336 2.96 12.26 -5.53
N HIS A 337 3.37 11.00 -5.74
CA HIS A 337 4.78 10.65 -5.99
C HIS A 337 5.03 9.90 -7.32
N VAL A 338 4.02 9.23 -7.90
CA VAL A 338 4.18 8.36 -9.07
C VAL A 338 3.27 8.83 -10.20
N ALA A 339 3.88 9.27 -11.31
CA ALA A 339 3.15 9.74 -12.47
C ALA A 339 2.32 8.63 -13.13
N LEU A 340 1.09 8.98 -13.53
CA LEU A 340 0.14 8.05 -14.18
C LEU A 340 0.72 7.39 -15.44
N SER A 341 1.58 8.11 -16.17
CA SER A 341 2.22 7.68 -17.41
C SER A 341 3.23 6.53 -17.23
N LEU A 342 3.64 6.23 -16.00
CA LEU A 342 4.52 5.10 -15.70
C LEU A 342 3.79 3.75 -15.69
N SER A 343 2.46 3.76 -15.75
CA SER A 343 1.66 2.55 -15.86
C SER A 343 1.84 1.87 -17.22
N TYR A 344 1.83 0.54 -17.22
CA TYR A 344 1.79 -0.29 -18.41
C TYR A 344 0.36 -0.61 -18.87
N ILE A 345 -0.65 -0.21 -18.10
CA ILE A 345 -2.04 -0.36 -18.51
C ILE A 345 -2.59 1.00 -18.96
N ASP A 346 -3.46 0.95 -19.97
CA ASP A 346 -4.23 2.13 -20.35
C ASP A 346 -5.41 2.30 -19.39
N GLY A 347 -5.61 3.53 -18.90
CA GLY A 347 -6.82 3.89 -18.17
C GLY A 347 -8.07 3.82 -19.05
N ASN A 348 -9.22 3.56 -18.43
CA ASN A 348 -10.51 3.80 -19.07
C ASN A 348 -11.29 4.86 -18.28
N PRO A 349 -12.27 5.55 -18.88
CA PRO A 349 -12.97 6.65 -18.20
C PRO A 349 -13.72 6.26 -16.92
N GLN A 350 -14.00 4.97 -16.71
CA GLN A 350 -14.73 4.49 -15.53
C GLN A 350 -13.79 4.22 -14.35
N GLN A 351 -12.57 3.76 -14.62
CA GLN A 351 -11.55 3.50 -13.60
C GLN A 351 -10.17 3.39 -14.25
N PHE A 352 -9.22 4.20 -13.77
CA PHE A 352 -7.81 4.06 -14.09
C PHE A 352 -7.02 3.68 -12.83
N ASP A 353 -6.83 2.38 -12.64
CA ASP A 353 -5.98 1.81 -11.60
C ASP A 353 -4.52 1.76 -12.06
N TYR A 354 -3.87 2.91 -12.12
CA TYR A 354 -2.57 3.06 -12.77
C TYR A 354 -1.42 2.39 -11.99
N PHE A 355 -1.52 2.33 -10.66
CA PHE A 355 -0.47 1.84 -9.77
C PHE A 355 -0.71 0.38 -9.37
N HIS A 356 -1.92 0.06 -8.91
CA HIS A 356 -2.33 -1.26 -8.41
C HIS A 356 -1.35 -1.82 -7.39
N ILE A 357 -1.46 -1.31 -6.16
CA ILE A 357 -0.62 -1.73 -5.04
C ILE A 357 -0.92 -3.17 -4.63
N ASN A 358 0.14 -3.98 -4.50
CA ASN A 358 0.02 -5.41 -4.24
C ASN A 358 0.65 -5.85 -2.92
N SER A 359 1.64 -5.12 -2.41
CA SER A 359 2.23 -5.42 -1.10
C SER A 359 2.96 -4.22 -0.51
N VAL A 360 3.01 -4.22 0.82
CA VAL A 360 3.72 -3.25 1.65
C VAL A 360 4.53 -4.00 2.70
N ALA A 361 5.75 -3.55 2.96
CA ALA A 361 6.56 -4.06 4.04
C ALA A 361 7.45 -2.95 4.61
N GLU A 362 7.90 -3.12 5.84
CA GLU A 362 8.99 -2.32 6.39
C GLU A 362 10.34 -2.96 6.02
N ASP A 363 11.28 -2.15 5.55
CA ASP A 363 12.68 -2.54 5.32
C ASP A 363 13.47 -2.54 6.64
N LEU A 364 14.67 -3.10 6.63
CA LEU A 364 15.53 -3.24 7.81
C LEU A 364 15.97 -1.92 8.45
N ASP A 365 15.88 -0.81 7.73
CA ASP A 365 16.16 0.55 8.21
C ASP A 365 14.92 1.33 8.65
N GLY A 366 13.72 0.73 8.56
CA GLY A 366 12.46 1.35 8.98
C GLY A 366 11.74 2.11 7.87
N ASP A 367 12.31 2.15 6.67
CA ASP A 367 11.67 2.68 5.47
C ASP A 367 10.63 1.72 4.90
N VAL A 368 9.80 2.22 3.98
CA VAL A 368 8.66 1.47 3.46
C VAL A 368 8.97 0.94 2.07
N LEU A 369 8.76 -0.36 1.88
CA LEU A 369 8.82 -1.03 0.59
C LEU A 369 7.42 -1.27 0.04
N ILE A 370 7.19 -0.87 -1.20
CA ILE A 370 5.93 -1.07 -1.92
C ILE A 370 6.16 -1.83 -3.20
N SER A 371 5.27 -2.78 -3.49
CA SER A 371 5.16 -3.42 -4.80
C SER A 371 3.93 -2.92 -5.53
N ALA A 372 4.10 -2.45 -6.76
CA ALA A 372 3.00 -2.02 -7.63
C ALA A 372 2.97 -2.83 -8.92
N ARG A 373 1.81 -3.42 -9.20
CA ARG A 373 1.59 -4.36 -10.30
C ARG A 373 1.65 -3.65 -11.65
N ASN A 374 0.93 -2.54 -11.76
CA ASN A 374 0.65 -1.94 -13.05
C ASN A 374 1.78 -1.03 -13.53
N THR A 375 2.76 -0.72 -12.67
CA THR A 375 4.03 -0.12 -13.06
C THR A 375 5.17 -1.15 -13.16
N SER A 376 4.92 -2.43 -12.86
CA SER A 376 5.92 -3.51 -12.80
C SER A 376 7.19 -3.08 -12.03
N ALA A 377 7.02 -2.43 -10.88
CA ALA A 377 8.12 -1.85 -10.11
C ALA A 377 7.96 -2.03 -8.60
N LEU A 378 9.11 -2.07 -7.92
CA LEU A 378 9.22 -1.91 -6.48
C LEU A 378 9.71 -0.50 -6.15
N TYR A 379 9.17 0.07 -5.07
CA TYR A 379 9.51 1.41 -4.59
C TYR A 379 9.98 1.31 -3.15
N LYS A 380 11.09 1.96 -2.83
CA LYS A 380 11.44 2.25 -1.45
C LYS A 380 11.15 3.70 -1.16
N ILE A 381 10.44 3.94 -0.07
CA ILE A 381 10.03 5.26 0.40
C ILE A 381 10.79 5.55 1.67
N ASP A 382 11.55 6.64 1.66
CA ASP A 382 12.16 7.20 2.86
C ASP A 382 11.02 7.71 3.77
N LYS A 383 10.89 7.10 4.94
CA LYS A 383 9.72 7.34 5.80
C LYS A 383 9.69 8.78 6.33
N ASP A 384 10.87 9.39 6.47
CA ASP A 384 11.01 10.71 7.07
C ASP A 384 10.63 11.85 6.12
N SER A 385 11.05 11.74 4.87
CA SER A 385 10.77 12.70 3.80
C SER A 385 9.51 12.36 3.01
N THR A 386 9.02 11.12 3.10
CA THR A 386 7.93 10.54 2.29
C THR A 386 8.26 10.40 0.80
N GLU A 387 9.50 10.66 0.41
CA GLU A 387 9.95 10.61 -0.97
C GLU A 387 10.42 9.21 -1.38
N ILE A 388 10.31 8.91 -2.67
CA ILE A 388 10.83 7.67 -3.24
C ILE A 388 12.37 7.75 -3.25
N GLU A 389 13.02 6.93 -2.43
CA GLU A 389 14.48 6.81 -2.37
C GLU A 389 15.01 6.11 -3.64
N TRP A 390 14.38 4.99 -4.01
CA TRP A 390 14.70 4.29 -5.24
C TRP A 390 13.52 3.50 -5.81
N THR A 391 13.64 3.23 -7.12
CA THR A 391 12.69 2.41 -7.88
C THR A 391 13.44 1.27 -8.56
N PHE A 392 12.97 0.03 -8.38
CA PHE A 392 13.50 -1.15 -9.04
C PHE A 392 12.48 -1.71 -10.04
N GLY A 393 12.83 -1.66 -11.32
CA GLY A 393 11.97 -2.11 -12.41
C GLY A 393 11.13 -1.02 -13.05
N GLY A 394 10.13 -1.44 -13.82
CA GLY A 394 9.25 -0.57 -14.58
C GLY A 394 9.94 0.38 -15.57
N GLN A 395 9.24 1.45 -15.92
CA GLN A 395 9.70 2.45 -16.88
C GLN A 395 10.72 3.45 -16.29
N ALA A 396 10.86 3.50 -14.97
CA ALA A 396 11.59 4.55 -14.25
C ALA A 396 12.55 3.98 -13.19
N THR A 397 13.20 2.83 -13.46
CA THR A 397 14.21 2.27 -12.56
C THR A 397 15.33 3.29 -12.28
N THR A 398 15.67 3.47 -11.01
CA THR A 398 16.80 4.32 -10.58
C THR A 398 18.04 3.49 -10.25
N LEU A 399 17.88 2.17 -10.13
CA LEU A 399 18.98 1.26 -9.88
C LEU A 399 19.81 0.98 -11.14
N THR A 400 21.10 0.71 -10.95
CA THR A 400 22.02 0.28 -12.00
C THR A 400 22.54 -1.12 -11.69
N ALA A 401 22.39 -2.05 -12.63
CA ALA A 401 22.91 -3.40 -12.47
C ALA A 401 24.42 -3.41 -12.65
N VAL A 402 25.15 -3.98 -11.69
CA VAL A 402 26.60 -4.15 -11.76
C VAL A 402 26.91 -5.56 -12.26
N GLY A 403 27.52 -5.65 -13.45
CA GLY A 403 27.96 -6.94 -14.01
C GLY A 403 26.93 -7.66 -14.88
N GLU A 404 25.72 -7.12 -15.03
CA GLU A 404 24.67 -7.69 -15.88
C GLU A 404 24.63 -7.02 -17.26
N PRO A 405 24.96 -7.73 -18.36
CA PRO A 405 25.00 -7.15 -19.70
C PRO A 405 23.65 -6.65 -20.22
N SER A 406 22.56 -7.20 -19.70
CA SER A 406 21.18 -6.80 -20.03
C SER A 406 20.69 -5.57 -19.26
N GLY A 407 21.47 -5.04 -18.31
CA GLY A 407 21.03 -4.01 -17.39
C GLY A 407 20.08 -4.55 -16.31
N VAL A 408 19.36 -3.64 -15.65
CA VAL A 408 18.36 -3.99 -14.64
C VAL A 408 17.14 -4.61 -15.33
N VAL A 409 16.85 -5.87 -15.01
CA VAL A 409 15.56 -6.49 -15.30
C VAL A 409 14.81 -6.57 -13.97
N GLY A 410 13.82 -5.69 -13.80
CA GLY A 410 12.97 -5.66 -12.63
C GLY A 410 11.88 -6.74 -12.66
N PRO A 411 10.99 -6.72 -11.66
CA PRO A 411 9.82 -7.59 -11.68
C PRO A 411 8.86 -7.23 -12.82
N ASP A 412 7.88 -8.12 -13.07
CA ASP A 412 6.82 -7.91 -14.06
C ASP A 412 5.47 -8.36 -13.49
N TYR A 413 4.53 -7.43 -13.31
CA TYR A 413 3.22 -7.63 -12.69
C TYR A 413 3.27 -8.42 -11.37
N GLN A 414 4.28 -8.18 -10.55
CA GLN A 414 4.53 -8.92 -9.33
C GLN A 414 3.48 -8.65 -8.25
N HIS A 415 3.14 -9.68 -7.48
CA HIS A 415 2.05 -9.66 -6.50
C HIS A 415 2.52 -9.52 -5.05
N HIS A 416 3.82 -9.60 -4.78
CA HIS A 416 4.31 -9.65 -3.42
C HIS A 416 5.76 -9.19 -3.29
N LEU A 417 6.09 -8.64 -2.14
CA LEU A 417 7.42 -8.24 -1.70
C LEU A 417 7.51 -8.38 -0.17
N ARG A 418 8.64 -8.88 0.31
CA ARG A 418 9.08 -8.87 1.72
C ARG A 418 10.59 -8.64 1.77
N ALA A 419 11.05 -8.01 2.85
CA ALA A 419 12.47 -7.79 3.15
C ALA A 419 13.13 -9.03 3.78
#